data_AF-A0A662W033-F1
#
_entry.id   AF-A0A662W033-F1
#
_cell.length_a   1.000
_cell.length_b   1.000
_cell.length_c   1.000
_cell.angle_alpha   90.00
_cell.angle_beta   90.00
_cell.angle_gamma   90.00
#
_symmetry.space_group_name_H-M   'P 1'
#
loop_
_entity.id
_entity.type
_entity.pdbx_description
1 polymer ?
#
loop_
_entity_poly.entity_id
_entity_poly.type
_entity_poly.pdbx_seq_one_letter_code
_entity_poly.pdbx_strand_id
1 'polypeptide(L)'
;MIGIISYGSYIPRYRISVDEIARVWGEDANTIKNGLGVIEKSVPDLDEDAATIAVEAAREAIKRVNIDVRDIGAIFVGSESHPYAVKPTSTIVGEALGVGNSYFTADLEFACKAGTAGIQICYAMVKADMVKYGLAIGTDTSQARPGDALEYSASAGGAAFIIGRDPIVEIEATYSFTTDTPDFWRRDLQPYPSHGGRFTGIPAYFRHVLSAARGLMENFGYKPSDFDYAVFHQPNAKFPIRVARILGFTLEKISQGLVVREIGNTYSGSSLIGLCAVLDVAKPDDKVLLVSFGSGAGSDAFALKVTDKIEEYPRNPTVWDKIRNCKIYVDYAVYLRHRGKIKR
;
A
#
# COMPACT_ATOMS: atom_id res chain seq x y z
N MET A 1 23.08 -7.22 -7.38
CA MET A 1 21.74 -6.60 -7.40
C MET A 1 20.92 -7.19 -6.26
N ILE A 2 20.26 -6.32 -5.48
CA ILE A 2 19.33 -6.70 -4.40
C ILE A 2 18.02 -5.98 -4.67
N GLY A 3 16.91 -6.68 -4.51
CA GLY A 3 15.61 -6.07 -4.72
C GLY A 3 14.47 -7.07 -4.57
N ILE A 4 13.36 -6.78 -5.23
CA ILE A 4 12.15 -7.59 -5.17
C ILE A 4 12.35 -8.82 -6.05
N ILE A 5 12.31 -10.01 -5.46
CA ILE A 5 12.32 -11.28 -6.22
C ILE A 5 10.89 -11.75 -6.53
N SER A 6 9.92 -11.31 -5.74
CA SER A 6 8.51 -11.65 -5.92
C SER A 6 7.59 -10.66 -5.19
N TYR A 7 6.36 -10.53 -5.67
CA TYR A 7 5.32 -9.70 -5.08
C TYR A 7 3.94 -10.33 -5.19
N GLY A 8 3.03 -9.96 -4.29
CA GLY A 8 1.63 -10.39 -4.29
C GLY A 8 0.73 -9.30 -3.72
N SER A 9 -0.56 -9.36 -4.04
CA SER A 9 -1.55 -8.37 -3.60
C SER A 9 -2.90 -9.01 -3.32
N TYR A 10 -3.56 -8.54 -2.27
CA TYR A 10 -4.89 -9.00 -1.92
C TYR A 10 -5.84 -7.83 -1.78
N ILE A 11 -7.02 -7.97 -2.39
CA ILE A 11 -8.09 -7.00 -2.36
C ILE A 11 -9.37 -7.80 -2.06
N PRO A 12 -10.09 -7.49 -0.97
CA PRO A 12 -11.36 -8.13 -0.66
C PRO A 12 -12.35 -8.07 -1.81
N ARG A 13 -13.36 -8.95 -1.81
CA ARG A 13 -14.34 -9.02 -2.91
C ARG A 13 -15.44 -7.96 -2.81
N TYR A 14 -15.81 -7.54 -1.61
CA TYR A 14 -16.93 -6.60 -1.46
C TYR A 14 -16.55 -5.16 -1.83
N ARG A 15 -17.48 -4.44 -2.44
CA ARG A 15 -17.36 -3.03 -2.82
C ARG A 15 -18.57 -2.24 -2.35
N ILE A 16 -18.34 -1.01 -1.91
CA ILE A 16 -19.41 -0.02 -1.74
C ILE A 16 -19.12 1.16 -2.65
N SER A 17 -20.14 1.60 -3.40
CA SER A 17 -20.04 2.77 -4.28
C SER A 17 -20.09 4.06 -3.47
N VAL A 18 -19.50 5.13 -4.01
CA VAL A 18 -19.63 6.47 -3.43
C VAL A 18 -21.11 6.90 -3.41
N ASP A 19 -21.89 6.51 -4.42
CA ASP A 19 -23.32 6.80 -4.51
C ASP A 19 -24.11 6.24 -3.32
N GLU A 20 -23.80 5.03 -2.84
CA GLU A 20 -24.49 4.43 -1.69
C GLU A 20 -24.21 5.16 -0.37
N ILE A 21 -22.96 5.58 -0.15
CA ILE A 21 -22.59 6.35 1.04
C ILE A 21 -23.23 7.74 1.00
N ALA A 22 -23.14 8.43 -0.14
CA ALA A 22 -23.68 9.77 -0.32
C ALA A 22 -25.21 9.81 -0.18
N ARG A 23 -25.90 8.78 -0.68
CA ARG A 23 -27.36 8.63 -0.54
C ARG A 23 -27.81 8.63 0.92
N VAL A 24 -27.07 7.96 1.81
CA VAL A 24 -27.45 7.87 3.23
C VAL A 24 -27.16 9.18 3.98
N TRP A 25 -26.09 9.88 3.62
CA TRP A 25 -25.73 11.16 4.24
C TRP A 25 -26.40 12.40 3.62
N GLY A 26 -27.18 12.22 2.54
CA GLY A 26 -27.85 13.33 1.85
C GLY A 26 -26.89 14.22 1.06
N GLU A 27 -25.77 13.66 0.59
CA GLU A 27 -24.74 14.38 -0.16
C GLU A 27 -24.86 14.12 -1.67
N ASP A 28 -24.31 15.03 -2.50
CA ASP A 28 -24.25 14.82 -3.96
C ASP A 28 -23.06 13.93 -4.33
N ALA A 29 -23.36 12.70 -4.76
CA ALA A 29 -22.36 11.71 -5.15
C ALA A 29 -21.42 12.20 -6.26
N ASN A 30 -21.91 13.01 -7.21
CA ASN A 30 -21.08 13.53 -8.30
C ASN A 30 -20.04 14.53 -7.78
N THR A 31 -20.41 15.40 -6.85
CA THR A 31 -19.49 16.31 -6.18
C THR A 31 -18.42 15.55 -5.40
N ILE A 32 -18.77 14.46 -4.70
CA ILE A 32 -17.79 13.63 -3.99
C ILE A 32 -16.87 12.89 -4.96
N LYS A 33 -17.42 12.23 -5.99
CA LYS A 33 -16.64 11.54 -7.04
C LYS A 33 -15.67 12.49 -7.74
N ASN A 34 -16.12 13.66 -8.15
CA ASN A 34 -15.25 14.68 -8.76
C ASN A 34 -14.30 15.31 -7.75
N GLY A 35 -14.70 15.37 -6.47
CA GLY A 35 -13.97 15.92 -5.34
C GLY A 35 -12.75 15.08 -4.95
N LEU A 36 -12.90 13.76 -4.89
CA LEU A 36 -11.88 12.81 -4.45
C LEU A 36 -11.27 12.03 -5.61
N GLY A 37 -12.00 11.87 -6.71
CA GLY A 37 -11.67 10.96 -7.81
C GLY A 37 -11.78 9.49 -7.41
N VAL A 38 -12.62 9.17 -6.42
CA VAL A 38 -12.93 7.80 -5.98
C VAL A 38 -14.34 7.47 -6.46
N ILE A 39 -14.55 6.26 -7.02
CA ILE A 39 -15.83 5.80 -7.57
C ILE A 39 -16.47 4.79 -6.61
N GLU A 40 -15.64 3.89 -6.09
CA GLU A 40 -16.00 2.86 -5.13
C GLU A 40 -14.79 2.51 -4.28
N LYS A 41 -15.02 1.74 -3.21
CA LYS A 41 -13.94 1.27 -2.35
C LYS A 41 -14.15 -0.18 -1.93
N SER A 42 -13.07 -0.87 -1.61
CA SER A 42 -13.14 -2.23 -1.06
C SER A 42 -13.68 -2.25 0.37
N VAL A 43 -14.39 -3.33 0.67
CA VAL A 43 -14.94 -3.64 1.99
C VAL A 43 -14.49 -5.07 2.33
N PRO A 44 -13.82 -5.30 3.46
CA PRO A 44 -13.55 -6.66 3.92
C PRO A 44 -14.85 -7.34 4.34
N ASP A 45 -14.96 -8.65 4.15
CA ASP A 45 -16.03 -9.46 4.73
C ASP A 45 -15.87 -9.55 6.26
N LEU A 46 -16.86 -10.16 6.92
CA LEU A 46 -16.93 -10.34 8.37
C LEU A 46 -15.78 -11.18 8.95
N ASP A 47 -15.16 -12.03 8.12
CA ASP A 47 -14.04 -12.91 8.46
C ASP A 47 -12.70 -12.45 7.86
N GLU A 48 -12.65 -11.23 7.31
CA GLU A 48 -11.45 -10.62 6.77
C GLU A 48 -10.92 -9.48 7.66
N ASP A 49 -9.64 -9.54 8.02
CA ASP A 49 -8.93 -8.50 8.77
C ASP A 49 -7.55 -8.20 8.14
N ALA A 50 -6.76 -7.32 8.75
CA ALA A 50 -5.43 -7.00 8.23
C ALA A 50 -4.50 -8.24 8.21
N ALA A 51 -4.65 -9.19 9.14
CA ALA A 51 -3.84 -10.40 9.16
C ALA A 51 -4.20 -11.35 8.02
N THR A 52 -5.48 -11.60 7.75
CA THR A 52 -5.90 -12.47 6.65
C THR A 52 -5.50 -11.89 5.30
N ILE A 53 -5.65 -10.57 5.12
CA ILE A 53 -5.21 -9.84 3.92
C ILE A 53 -3.68 -9.96 3.75
N ALA A 54 -2.90 -9.80 4.82
CA ALA A 54 -1.45 -9.97 4.80
C ALA A 54 -1.04 -11.38 4.38
N VAL A 55 -1.70 -12.40 4.96
CA VAL A 55 -1.46 -13.81 4.63
C VAL A 55 -1.73 -14.09 3.16
N GLU A 56 -2.87 -13.63 2.62
CA GLU A 56 -3.22 -13.91 1.22
C GLU A 56 -2.28 -13.18 0.24
N ALA A 57 -1.90 -11.93 0.52
CA ALA A 57 -0.91 -11.21 -0.28
C ALA A 57 0.45 -11.93 -0.27
N ALA A 58 0.90 -12.43 0.89
CA ALA A 58 2.16 -13.15 1.02
C ALA A 58 2.12 -14.53 0.35
N ARG A 59 1.02 -15.27 0.49
CA ARG A 59 0.80 -16.55 -0.21
C ARG A 59 0.89 -16.37 -1.71
N GLU A 60 0.34 -15.28 -2.23
CA GLU A 60 0.46 -14.99 -3.66
C GLU A 60 1.89 -14.66 -4.06
N ALA A 61 2.62 -13.85 -3.30
CA ALA A 61 4.03 -13.57 -3.56
C ALA A 61 4.86 -14.87 -3.57
N ILE A 62 4.61 -15.79 -2.64
CA ILE A 62 5.28 -17.09 -2.60
C ILE A 62 4.91 -17.95 -3.81
N LYS A 63 3.63 -18.01 -4.21
CA LYS A 63 3.19 -18.81 -5.36
C LYS A 63 3.83 -18.37 -6.69
N ARG A 64 4.29 -17.11 -6.79
CA ARG A 64 4.88 -16.54 -8.00
C ARG A 64 6.40 -16.76 -8.12
N VAL A 65 7.04 -17.36 -7.12
CA VAL A 65 8.48 -17.61 -7.13
C VAL A 65 8.80 -19.00 -6.60
N ASN A 66 9.84 -19.63 -7.17
CA ASN A 66 10.29 -20.93 -6.73
C ASN A 66 11.38 -20.80 -5.64
N ILE A 67 10.97 -20.66 -4.38
CA ILE A 67 11.87 -20.67 -3.20
C ILE A 67 11.34 -21.63 -2.14
N ASP A 68 12.22 -22.09 -1.25
CA ASP A 68 11.76 -22.69 0.01
C ASP A 68 11.28 -21.57 0.94
N VAL A 69 10.04 -21.64 1.40
CA VAL A 69 9.47 -20.65 2.33
C VAL A 69 10.25 -20.55 3.65
N ARG A 70 10.97 -21.61 4.02
CA ARG A 70 11.83 -21.65 5.21
C ARG A 70 13.11 -20.83 5.06
N ASP A 71 13.44 -20.40 3.84
CA ASP A 71 14.55 -19.46 3.60
C ASP A 71 14.17 -18.00 3.91
N ILE A 72 12.90 -17.71 4.22
CA ILE A 72 12.46 -16.39 4.69
C ILE A 72 12.95 -16.19 6.12
N GLY A 73 14.03 -15.43 6.28
CA GLY A 73 14.65 -15.17 7.57
C GLY A 73 14.10 -13.96 8.31
N ALA A 74 13.27 -13.13 7.67
CA ALA A 74 12.60 -12.01 8.32
C ALA A 74 11.19 -11.72 7.75
N ILE A 75 10.24 -11.35 8.62
CA ILE A 75 8.89 -10.93 8.24
C ILE A 75 8.54 -9.61 8.93
N PHE A 76 8.15 -8.60 8.14
CA PHE A 76 7.64 -7.32 8.65
C PHE A 76 6.25 -7.03 8.10
N VAL A 77 5.32 -6.71 8.99
CA VAL A 77 3.95 -6.33 8.62
C VAL A 77 3.69 -4.89 9.06
N GLY A 78 3.52 -4.00 8.10
CA GLY A 78 3.11 -2.62 8.33
C GLY A 78 1.60 -2.44 8.25
N SER A 79 0.98 -1.92 9.30
CA SER A 79 -0.46 -1.67 9.37
C SER A 79 -0.79 -0.57 10.40
N GLU A 80 -1.94 0.08 10.26
CA GLU A 80 -2.60 0.89 11.29
C GLU A 80 -3.78 0.14 11.96
N SER A 81 -4.04 -1.08 11.48
CA SER A 81 -5.21 -1.89 11.79
C SER A 81 -4.84 -3.33 12.15
N HIS A 82 -3.69 -3.50 12.82
CA HIS A 82 -3.30 -4.75 13.47
C HIS A 82 -4.49 -5.30 14.29
N PRO A 83 -4.88 -6.58 14.14
CA PRO A 83 -6.06 -7.12 14.83
C PRO A 83 -5.92 -7.14 16.36
N TYR A 84 -4.69 -7.15 16.85
CA TYR A 84 -4.38 -7.14 18.27
C TYR A 84 -3.51 -5.93 18.60
N ALA A 85 -3.79 -5.30 19.75
CA ALA A 85 -2.90 -4.27 20.29
C ALA A 85 -1.55 -4.84 20.77
N VAL A 86 -1.54 -6.07 21.32
CA VAL A 86 -0.35 -6.72 21.87
C VAL A 86 -0.29 -8.20 21.47
N LYS A 87 -0.21 -8.46 20.16
CA LYS A 87 0.15 -9.76 19.56
C LYS A 87 0.51 -9.53 18.09
N PRO A 88 1.75 -9.77 17.64
CA PRO A 88 2.15 -9.36 16.30
C PRO A 88 1.41 -10.11 15.19
N THR A 89 0.83 -9.39 14.24
CA THR A 89 0.29 -9.90 12.97
C THR A 89 1.33 -10.69 12.21
N SER A 90 2.58 -10.23 12.22
CA SER A 90 3.70 -10.88 11.56
C SER A 90 3.99 -12.31 12.07
N THR A 91 3.66 -12.63 13.32
CA THR A 91 3.70 -14.02 13.83
C THR A 91 2.59 -14.88 13.24
N ILE A 92 1.39 -14.33 13.04
CA ILE A 92 0.28 -15.03 12.37
C ILE A 92 0.66 -15.35 10.92
N VAL A 93 1.28 -14.38 10.24
CA VAL A 93 1.76 -14.56 8.86
C VAL A 93 2.81 -15.67 8.78
N GLY A 94 3.84 -15.64 9.63
CA GLY A 94 4.88 -16.68 9.62
C GLY A 94 4.32 -18.10 9.80
N GLU A 95 3.44 -18.29 10.78
CA GLU A 95 2.75 -19.56 11.00
C GLU A 95 1.88 -19.97 9.81
N ALA A 96 1.07 -19.06 9.27
CA ALA A 96 0.17 -19.34 8.16
C ALA A 96 0.88 -19.67 6.84
N LEU A 97 2.15 -19.27 6.70
CA LEU A 97 3.03 -19.55 5.58
C LEU A 97 3.92 -20.78 5.79
N GLY A 98 4.08 -21.24 7.04
CA GLY A 98 4.93 -22.38 7.37
C GLY A 98 6.43 -22.10 7.25
N VAL A 99 6.87 -20.86 7.54
CA VAL A 99 8.30 -20.47 7.46
C VAL A 99 9.18 -21.12 8.53
N GLY A 100 8.58 -21.83 9.49
CA GLY A 100 9.27 -22.43 10.65
C GLY A 100 9.42 -21.43 11.80
N ASN A 101 10.31 -21.73 12.76
CA ASN A 101 10.45 -20.93 13.99
C ASN A 101 11.71 -20.04 14.01
N SER A 102 12.54 -20.13 12.96
CA SER A 102 13.86 -19.49 12.89
C SER A 102 13.84 -18.28 11.98
N TYR A 103 13.05 -17.27 12.32
CA TYR A 103 12.94 -16.02 11.58
C TYR A 103 12.80 -14.82 12.52
N PHE A 104 13.31 -13.67 12.11
CA PHE A 104 13.11 -12.40 12.81
C PHE A 104 11.78 -11.77 12.40
N THR A 105 11.06 -11.14 13.31
CA THR A 105 9.77 -10.54 12.94
C THR A 105 9.37 -9.36 13.81
N ALA A 106 8.66 -8.41 13.20
CA ALA A 106 8.05 -7.29 13.90
C ALA A 106 6.84 -6.75 13.13
N ASP A 107 5.89 -6.21 13.88
CA ASP A 107 4.84 -5.36 13.36
C ASP A 107 5.35 -3.91 13.31
N LEU A 108 5.02 -3.20 12.24
CA LEU A 108 5.50 -1.85 11.99
C LEU A 108 4.32 -0.87 12.01
N GLU A 109 4.48 0.20 12.76
CA GLU A 109 3.53 1.30 12.81
C GLU A 109 4.24 2.60 12.39
N PHE A 110 3.83 3.15 11.25
CA PHE A 110 4.13 4.53 10.85
C PHE A 110 3.08 4.94 9.82
N ALA A 111 1.85 5.06 10.30
CA ALA A 111 0.69 5.35 9.47
C ALA A 111 0.73 4.57 8.13
N CYS A 112 0.31 5.19 7.04
CA CYS A 112 0.26 4.57 5.72
C CYS A 112 1.63 4.30 5.06
N LYS A 113 2.75 4.66 5.72
CA LYS A 113 4.14 4.39 5.28
C LYS A 113 4.67 3.06 5.84
N ALA A 114 3.99 2.45 6.82
CA ALA A 114 4.51 1.29 7.54
C ALA A 114 4.99 0.14 6.63
N GLY A 115 4.26 -0.14 5.54
CA GLY A 115 4.64 -1.18 4.57
C GLY A 115 5.98 -0.92 3.86
N THR A 116 6.27 0.33 3.48
CA THR A 116 7.56 0.66 2.83
C THR A 116 8.73 0.68 3.80
N ALA A 117 8.49 0.98 5.07
CA ALA A 117 9.52 0.83 6.10
C ALA A 117 9.97 -0.64 6.20
N GLY A 118 9.04 -1.59 6.09
CA GLY A 118 9.36 -3.02 6.01
C GLY A 118 10.25 -3.37 4.82
N ILE A 119 10.00 -2.77 3.65
CA ILE A 119 10.84 -2.98 2.44
C ILE A 119 12.28 -2.50 2.69
N GLN A 120 12.46 -1.32 3.29
CA GLN A 120 13.80 -0.80 3.61
C GLN A 120 14.55 -1.70 4.60
N ILE A 121 13.86 -2.20 5.63
CA ILE A 121 14.46 -3.11 6.62
C ILE A 121 14.86 -4.43 5.95
N CYS A 122 13.97 -5.06 5.17
CA CYS A 122 14.30 -6.27 4.42
C CYS A 122 15.48 -6.06 3.46
N TYR A 123 15.49 -4.95 2.72
CA TYR A 123 16.60 -4.59 1.84
C TYR A 123 17.92 -4.49 2.59
N ALA A 124 17.94 -3.82 3.75
CA ALA A 124 19.14 -3.69 4.58
C ALA A 124 19.61 -5.05 5.13
N MET A 125 18.70 -5.89 5.65
CA MET A 125 19.04 -7.21 6.21
C MET A 125 19.59 -8.17 5.15
N VAL A 126 19.01 -8.20 3.96
CA VAL A 126 19.53 -8.99 2.83
C VAL A 126 20.89 -8.46 2.37
N LYS A 127 21.05 -7.13 2.31
CA LYS A 127 22.33 -6.49 1.93
C LYS A 127 23.45 -6.75 2.92
N ALA A 128 23.13 -6.87 4.20
CA ALA A 128 24.07 -7.22 5.27
C ALA A 128 24.29 -8.73 5.43
N ASP A 129 23.73 -9.57 4.54
CA ASP A 129 23.78 -11.03 4.60
C ASP A 129 23.26 -11.62 5.94
N MET A 130 22.35 -10.91 6.61
CA MET A 130 21.69 -11.39 7.83
C MET A 130 20.58 -12.41 7.54
N VAL A 131 19.93 -12.29 6.39
CA VAL A 131 18.86 -13.18 5.92
C VAL A 131 19.00 -13.41 4.41
N LYS A 132 18.59 -14.59 3.93
CA LYS A 132 18.55 -14.89 2.50
C LYS A 132 17.40 -14.16 1.80
N TYR A 133 16.21 -14.25 2.39
CA TYR A 133 15.01 -13.52 1.96
C TYR A 133 14.35 -12.79 3.13
N GLY A 134 13.81 -11.60 2.86
CA GLY A 134 12.96 -10.86 3.78
C GLY A 134 11.58 -10.63 3.15
N LEU A 135 10.52 -10.77 3.94
CA LEU A 135 9.13 -10.55 3.54
C LEU A 135 8.61 -9.25 4.16
N ALA A 136 8.32 -8.26 3.33
CA ALA A 136 7.73 -7.00 3.73
C ALA A 136 6.27 -6.92 3.25
N ILE A 137 5.34 -6.58 4.15
CA ILE A 137 3.91 -6.53 3.86
C ILE A 137 3.36 -5.18 4.31
N GLY A 138 2.57 -4.53 3.47
CA GLY A 138 1.70 -3.42 3.87
C GLY A 138 0.25 -3.83 3.72
N THR A 139 -0.54 -3.70 4.78
CA THR A 139 -1.94 -4.14 4.80
C THR A 139 -2.76 -3.27 5.74
N ASP A 140 -4.01 -3.01 5.37
CA ASP A 140 -4.95 -2.39 6.30
C ASP A 140 -6.39 -2.80 6.02
N THR A 141 -7.20 -2.69 7.08
CA THR A 141 -8.64 -2.48 7.01
C THR A 141 -8.96 -1.09 7.58
N SER A 142 -8.67 -0.05 6.80
CA SER A 142 -8.69 1.37 7.19
C SER A 142 -10.01 1.81 7.84
N GLN A 143 -9.92 2.55 8.94
CA GLN A 143 -11.10 3.03 9.69
C GLN A 143 -11.42 4.49 9.37
N ALA A 144 -12.71 4.78 9.21
CA ALA A 144 -13.22 6.13 9.10
C ALA A 144 -14.53 6.25 9.88
N ARG A 145 -14.73 7.40 10.51
CA ARG A 145 -15.97 7.72 11.23
C ARG A 145 -17.13 7.79 10.23
N PRO A 146 -18.31 7.21 10.53
CA PRO A 146 -19.51 7.43 9.72
C PRO A 146 -19.79 8.93 9.54
N GLY A 147 -20.04 9.35 8.30
CA GLY A 147 -20.34 10.75 7.94
C GLY A 147 -19.11 11.66 7.83
N ASP A 148 -17.90 11.14 7.99
CA ASP A 148 -16.67 11.86 7.69
C ASP A 148 -16.25 11.64 6.22
N ALA A 149 -15.57 12.62 5.62
CA ALA A 149 -15.09 12.52 4.23
C ALA A 149 -14.17 11.32 3.98
N LEU A 150 -13.41 10.87 4.99
CA LEU A 150 -12.60 9.65 4.90
C LEU A 150 -13.44 8.40 4.68
N GLU A 151 -14.73 8.40 5.03
CA GLU A 151 -15.60 7.25 4.80
C GLU A 151 -15.70 6.92 3.31
N TYR A 152 -15.52 7.88 2.40
CA TYR A 152 -15.55 7.61 0.96
C TYR A 152 -14.30 6.91 0.43
N SER A 153 -13.17 6.97 1.12
CA SER A 153 -11.92 6.35 0.66
C SER A 153 -11.40 5.25 1.58
N ALA A 154 -11.66 5.25 2.89
CA ALA A 154 -11.12 4.25 3.82
C ALA A 154 -11.60 2.83 3.47
N SER A 155 -10.67 1.98 3.05
CA SER A 155 -10.95 0.68 2.44
C SER A 155 -10.09 -0.44 3.02
N ALA A 156 -10.00 -1.59 2.34
CA ALA A 156 -9.21 -2.74 2.80
C ALA A 156 -8.40 -3.39 1.68
N GLY A 157 -7.19 -3.84 1.99
CA GLY A 157 -6.32 -4.54 1.06
C GLY A 157 -4.87 -4.48 1.49
N GLY A 158 -4.01 -5.22 0.78
CA GLY A 158 -2.59 -5.26 1.08
C GLY A 158 -1.75 -5.81 -0.05
N ALA A 159 -0.44 -5.64 0.10
CA ALA A 159 0.55 -6.19 -0.81
C ALA A 159 1.79 -6.65 -0.04
N ALA A 160 2.44 -7.68 -0.57
CA ALA A 160 3.58 -8.34 0.01
C ALA A 160 4.74 -8.39 -1.00
N PHE A 161 5.97 -8.20 -0.54
CA PHE A 161 7.18 -8.19 -1.35
C PHE A 161 8.23 -9.07 -0.68
N ILE A 162 8.78 -10.01 -1.44
CA ILE A 162 9.92 -10.80 -1.03
C ILE A 162 11.17 -10.12 -1.58
N ILE A 163 12.05 -9.69 -0.68
CA ILE A 163 13.32 -9.04 -0.98
C ILE A 163 14.44 -10.07 -0.92
N GLY A 164 15.33 -10.06 -1.92
CA GLY A 164 16.40 -11.03 -2.06
C GLY A 164 17.48 -10.59 -3.05
N ARG A 165 18.43 -11.49 -3.28
CA ARG A 165 19.44 -11.35 -4.35
C ARG A 165 18.86 -11.86 -5.68
N ASP A 166 19.46 -11.38 -6.77
CA ASP A 166 19.09 -11.77 -8.14
C ASP A 166 17.62 -11.49 -8.51
N PRO A 167 17.16 -10.22 -8.33
CA PRO A 167 15.75 -9.86 -8.30
C PRO A 167 15.11 -9.70 -9.68
N ILE A 168 13.77 -9.73 -9.74
CA ILE A 168 12.99 -9.28 -10.90
C ILE A 168 12.97 -7.76 -11.00
N VAL A 169 13.11 -7.07 -9.88
CA VAL A 169 13.19 -5.60 -9.79
C VAL A 169 14.28 -5.23 -8.80
N GLU A 170 15.35 -4.59 -9.27
CA GLU A 170 16.42 -4.06 -8.43
C GLU A 170 15.97 -2.81 -7.68
N ILE A 171 16.35 -2.70 -6.40
CA ILE A 171 16.24 -1.46 -5.64
C ILE A 171 17.57 -0.71 -5.81
N GLU A 172 17.60 0.23 -6.77
CA GLU A 172 18.80 1.03 -7.08
C GLU A 172 19.10 2.03 -5.95
N ALA A 173 18.05 2.65 -5.41
CA ALA A 173 18.17 3.62 -4.33
C ALA A 173 16.91 3.70 -3.48
N THR A 174 17.08 4.11 -2.22
CA THR A 174 15.98 4.51 -1.34
C THR A 174 16.36 5.74 -0.51
N TYR A 175 15.38 6.58 -0.20
CA TYR A 175 15.54 7.82 0.56
C TYR A 175 14.28 8.10 1.37
N SER A 176 14.43 8.57 2.61
CA SER A 176 13.30 8.92 3.47
C SER A 176 13.36 10.37 3.92
N PHE A 177 12.20 11.03 3.96
CA PHE A 177 12.03 12.38 4.51
C PHE A 177 10.98 12.33 5.62
N THR A 178 11.35 12.72 6.84
CA THR A 178 10.50 12.58 8.04
C THR A 178 10.55 13.84 8.90
N THR A 179 9.41 14.26 9.44
CA THR A 179 9.29 15.32 10.45
C THR A 179 8.21 14.97 11.47
N ASP A 180 8.15 15.67 12.60
CA ASP A 180 6.97 15.64 13.48
C ASP A 180 5.91 16.60 12.92
N THR A 181 4.82 16.07 12.39
CA THR A 181 3.70 16.81 11.80
C THR A 181 2.38 16.19 12.26
N PRO A 182 1.59 16.87 13.11
CA PRO A 182 0.36 16.31 13.67
C PRO A 182 -0.83 16.47 12.72
N ASP A 183 -0.79 15.82 11.56
CA ASP A 183 -1.81 15.97 10.52
C ASP A 183 -2.96 14.97 10.62
N PHE A 184 -2.66 13.71 10.98
CA PHE A 184 -3.62 12.65 11.19
C PHE A 184 -3.09 11.70 12.26
N TRP A 185 -3.95 11.29 13.18
CA TRP A 185 -3.58 10.41 14.29
C TRP A 185 -4.80 9.65 14.82
N ARG A 186 -4.56 8.53 15.49
CA ARG A 186 -5.57 7.84 16.29
C ARG A 186 -5.01 7.66 17.70
N ARG A 187 -5.70 8.22 18.69
CA ARG A 187 -5.36 7.98 20.10
C ARG A 187 -5.74 6.55 20.47
N ASP A 188 -5.03 6.00 21.46
CA ASP A 188 -5.39 4.70 22.02
C ASP A 188 -6.87 4.66 22.44
N LEU A 189 -7.49 3.49 22.27
CA LEU A 189 -8.89 3.19 22.51
C LEU A 189 -9.91 3.97 21.66
N GLN A 190 -9.49 4.91 20.81
CA GLN A 190 -10.40 5.60 19.91
C GLN A 190 -10.69 4.73 18.68
N PRO A 191 -11.96 4.50 18.32
CA PRO A 191 -12.32 3.64 17.20
C PRO A 191 -12.02 4.27 15.83
N TYR A 192 -11.88 5.60 15.79
CA TYR A 192 -11.67 6.35 14.56
C TYR A 192 -10.55 7.38 14.73
N PRO A 193 -9.78 7.64 13.68
CA PRO A 193 -8.75 8.67 13.70
C PRO A 193 -9.35 10.09 13.78
N SER A 194 -8.48 11.05 14.06
CA SER A 194 -8.70 12.49 13.95
C SER A 194 -7.70 13.09 12.97
N HIS A 195 -8.05 14.24 12.37
CA HIS A 195 -7.18 14.89 11.40
C HIS A 195 -7.32 16.41 11.38
N GLY A 196 -6.27 17.10 10.93
CA GLY A 196 -6.23 18.55 10.73
C GLY A 196 -6.94 19.05 9.47
N GLY A 197 -7.73 18.22 8.80
CA GLY A 197 -8.51 18.61 7.62
C GLY A 197 -7.61 19.08 6.48
N ARG A 198 -7.70 20.35 6.08
CA ARG A 198 -6.83 20.92 5.02
C ARG A 198 -5.33 20.82 5.34
N PHE A 199 -4.97 20.73 6.62
CA PHE A 199 -3.58 20.57 7.06
C PHE A 199 -2.96 19.23 6.59
N THR A 200 -3.75 18.19 6.30
CA THR A 200 -3.23 16.92 5.75
C THR A 200 -2.68 17.07 4.33
N GLY A 201 -3.06 18.14 3.63
CA GLY A 201 -2.63 18.41 2.26
C GLY A 201 -1.22 18.99 2.18
N ILE A 202 -1.13 20.32 2.11
CA ILE A 202 0.13 21.02 1.75
C ILE A 202 1.24 20.81 2.80
N PRO A 203 1.02 21.07 4.10
CA PRO A 203 2.11 21.02 5.08
C PRO A 203 2.52 19.59 5.46
N ALA A 204 1.66 18.60 5.19
CA ALA A 204 1.93 17.18 5.45
C ALA A 204 2.18 16.41 4.14
N TYR A 205 1.16 15.86 3.49
CA TYR A 205 1.30 14.99 2.32
C TYR A 205 2.19 15.58 1.21
N PHE A 206 1.88 16.78 0.70
CA PHE A 206 2.64 17.33 -0.44
C PHE A 206 4.07 17.67 -0.05
N ARG A 207 4.29 18.23 1.15
CA ARG A 207 5.65 18.50 1.64
C ARG A 207 6.49 17.24 1.66
N HIS A 208 6.01 16.17 2.30
CA HIS A 208 6.81 14.97 2.52
C HIS A 208 7.02 14.16 1.24
N VAL A 209 5.98 13.97 0.43
CA VAL A 209 6.09 13.23 -0.84
C VAL A 209 7.00 13.96 -1.82
N LEU A 210 6.86 15.28 -1.97
CA LEU A 210 7.73 16.06 -2.87
C LEU A 210 9.17 16.10 -2.36
N SER A 211 9.40 16.27 -1.06
CA SER A 211 10.74 16.28 -0.48
C SER A 211 11.41 14.91 -0.59
N ALA A 212 10.70 13.81 -0.37
CA ALA A 212 11.26 12.47 -0.54
C ALA A 212 11.60 12.18 -2.01
N ALA A 213 10.69 12.50 -2.94
CA ALA A 213 10.94 12.31 -4.37
C ALA A 213 12.13 13.14 -4.87
N ARG A 214 12.18 14.43 -4.51
CA ARG A 214 13.29 15.32 -4.90
C ARG A 214 14.59 14.90 -4.25
N GLY A 215 14.59 14.60 -2.95
CA GLY A 215 15.79 14.16 -2.24
C GLY A 215 16.38 12.86 -2.80
N LEU A 216 15.54 11.89 -3.19
CA LEU A 216 15.99 10.70 -3.92
C LEU A 216 16.62 11.08 -5.26
N MET A 217 15.92 11.89 -6.06
CA MET A 217 16.41 12.28 -7.39
C MET A 217 17.73 13.07 -7.31
N GLU A 218 17.83 14.03 -6.40
CA GLU A 218 19.02 14.86 -6.19
C GLU A 218 20.22 14.04 -5.70
N ASN A 219 20.01 13.16 -4.71
CA ASN A 219 21.11 12.39 -4.11
C ASN A 219 21.67 11.29 -5.02
N PHE A 220 20.84 10.76 -5.92
CA PHE A 220 21.20 9.62 -6.77
C PHE A 220 21.25 9.97 -8.27
N GLY A 221 21.11 11.26 -8.61
CA GLY A 221 21.30 11.76 -9.97
C GLY A 221 20.18 11.42 -10.96
N TYR A 222 18.96 11.16 -10.48
CA TYR A 222 17.79 10.92 -11.34
C TYR A 222 17.06 12.21 -11.69
N LYS A 223 16.28 12.13 -12.77
CA LYS A 223 15.30 13.13 -13.21
C LYS A 223 13.94 12.46 -13.39
N PRO A 224 12.83 13.21 -13.34
CA PRO A 224 11.49 12.66 -13.62
C PRO A 224 11.37 11.96 -14.98
N SER A 225 12.15 12.42 -15.97
CA SER A 225 12.21 11.82 -17.32
C SER A 225 12.76 10.40 -17.32
N ASP A 226 13.56 10.03 -16.32
CA ASP A 226 14.29 8.77 -16.27
C ASP A 226 13.41 7.60 -15.80
N PHE A 227 12.22 7.89 -15.27
CA PHE A 227 11.28 6.87 -14.78
C PHE A 227 10.12 6.69 -15.77
N ASP A 228 9.86 5.46 -16.16
CA ASP A 228 8.74 5.06 -17.03
C ASP A 228 7.41 5.07 -16.27
N TYR A 229 7.46 4.74 -14.98
CA TYR A 229 6.29 4.76 -14.09
C TYR A 229 6.57 5.51 -12.79
N ALA A 230 5.51 6.08 -12.20
CA ALA A 230 5.56 6.59 -10.85
C ALA A 230 4.32 6.21 -10.04
N VAL A 231 4.52 5.82 -8.78
CA VAL A 231 3.48 5.47 -7.83
C VAL A 231 3.66 6.30 -6.57
N PHE A 232 2.67 7.13 -6.28
CA PHE A 232 2.63 7.95 -5.07
C PHE A 232 1.56 7.40 -4.12
N HIS A 233 1.71 7.62 -2.81
CA HIS A 233 0.65 7.31 -1.86
C HIS A 233 -0.68 7.96 -2.27
N GLN A 234 -1.78 7.22 -2.15
CA GLN A 234 -3.04 7.58 -2.78
C GLN A 234 -4.18 7.63 -1.76
N PRO A 235 -4.27 8.70 -0.93
CA PRO A 235 -5.38 8.87 0.00
C PRO A 235 -6.73 9.17 -0.71
N ASN A 236 -6.60 9.69 -1.93
CA ASN A 236 -7.63 9.91 -2.95
C ASN A 236 -6.89 10.01 -4.30
N ALA A 237 -7.59 10.14 -5.43
CA ALA A 237 -6.93 10.20 -6.73
C ALA A 237 -6.30 11.58 -7.04
N LYS A 238 -6.81 12.67 -6.46
CA LYS A 238 -6.32 14.03 -6.77
C LYS A 238 -4.91 14.30 -6.27
N PHE A 239 -4.59 13.80 -5.08
CA PHE A 239 -3.32 14.04 -4.41
C PHE A 239 -2.11 13.49 -5.21
N PRO A 240 -2.08 12.20 -5.58
CA PRO A 240 -0.99 11.64 -6.40
C PRO A 240 -0.94 12.27 -7.80
N ILE A 241 -2.08 12.58 -8.44
CA ILE A 241 -2.11 13.29 -9.72
C ILE A 241 -1.46 14.68 -9.61
N ARG A 242 -1.74 15.41 -8.53
CA ARG A 242 -1.16 16.73 -8.29
C ARG A 242 0.35 16.64 -8.02
N VAL A 243 0.80 15.65 -7.25
CA VAL A 243 2.24 15.39 -7.04
C VAL A 243 2.93 15.10 -8.36
N ALA A 244 2.38 14.17 -9.16
CA ALA A 244 2.91 13.81 -10.46
C ALA A 244 3.10 15.05 -11.34
N ARG A 245 2.09 15.92 -11.44
CA ARG A 245 2.18 17.17 -12.20
C ARG A 245 3.26 18.11 -11.68
N ILE A 246 3.39 18.28 -10.36
CA ILE A 246 4.41 19.16 -9.76
C ILE A 246 5.83 18.63 -10.02
N LEU A 247 6.01 17.31 -10.03
CA LEU A 247 7.28 16.64 -10.31
C LEU A 247 7.56 16.49 -11.81
N GLY A 248 6.63 16.80 -12.71
CA GLY A 248 6.82 16.71 -14.16
C GLY A 248 6.47 15.35 -14.78
N PHE A 249 5.76 14.49 -14.05
CA PHE A 249 5.21 13.23 -14.59
C PHE A 249 3.89 13.48 -15.34
N THR A 250 3.68 12.73 -16.42
CA THR A 250 2.39 12.70 -17.13
C THR A 250 1.38 11.82 -16.38
N LEU A 251 0.09 11.99 -16.68
CA LEU A 251 -0.95 11.13 -16.12
C LEU A 251 -0.79 9.66 -16.56
N GLU A 252 -0.28 9.45 -17.78
CA GLU A 252 -0.03 8.12 -18.33
C GLU A 252 0.95 7.32 -17.47
N LYS A 253 2.07 7.93 -17.06
CA LYS A 253 3.10 7.29 -16.23
C LYS A 253 2.61 6.86 -14.83
N ILE A 254 1.49 7.40 -14.36
CA ILE A 254 0.94 7.08 -13.03
C ILE A 254 -0.38 6.31 -13.09
N SER A 255 -1.04 6.24 -14.26
CA SER A 255 -2.41 5.76 -14.38
C SER A 255 -2.53 4.29 -13.98
N GLN A 256 -1.53 3.48 -14.34
CA GLN A 256 -1.48 2.05 -14.03
C GLN A 256 -1.46 1.76 -12.52
N GLY A 257 -0.77 2.60 -11.73
CA GLY A 257 -0.68 2.46 -10.28
C GLY A 257 -1.78 3.20 -9.49
N LEU A 258 -2.64 3.97 -10.18
CA LEU A 258 -3.69 4.80 -9.57
C LEU A 258 -4.97 4.01 -9.27
N VAL A 259 -4.83 2.98 -8.43
CA VAL A 259 -5.91 2.03 -8.10
C VAL A 259 -6.95 2.58 -7.11
N VAL A 260 -6.63 3.64 -6.35
CA VAL A 260 -7.52 4.26 -5.33
C VAL A 260 -8.91 4.62 -5.87
N ARG A 261 -9.01 4.86 -7.18
CA ARG A 261 -10.28 5.17 -7.85
C ARG A 261 -11.31 4.07 -7.68
N GLU A 262 -10.86 2.81 -7.68
CA GLU A 262 -11.69 1.59 -7.70
C GLU A 262 -11.64 0.80 -6.39
N ILE A 263 -10.63 1.03 -5.54
CA ILE A 263 -10.47 0.28 -4.29
C ILE A 263 -10.40 1.15 -3.05
N GLY A 264 -10.35 2.48 -3.18
CA GLY A 264 -10.13 3.38 -2.06
C GLY A 264 -8.70 3.31 -1.50
N ASN A 265 -8.49 3.97 -0.37
CA ASN A 265 -7.23 4.06 0.34
C ASN A 265 -7.06 2.91 1.35
N THR A 266 -6.24 1.93 0.97
CA THR A 266 -5.82 0.78 1.79
C THR A 266 -4.63 1.09 2.69
N TYR A 267 -4.44 2.37 3.04
CA TYR A 267 -3.43 2.87 3.97
C TYR A 267 -2.03 2.31 3.68
N SER A 268 -1.48 1.43 4.53
CA SER A 268 -0.14 0.85 4.38
C SER A 268 0.02 -0.02 3.12
N GLY A 269 -1.08 -0.53 2.57
CA GLY A 269 -1.12 -1.24 1.29
C GLY A 269 -1.28 -0.31 0.07
N SER A 270 -1.54 0.98 0.24
CA SER A 270 -2.08 1.86 -0.80
C SER A 270 -1.12 2.10 -1.97
N SER A 271 0.10 2.60 -1.72
CA SER A 271 1.11 2.73 -2.77
C SER A 271 1.68 1.38 -3.21
N LEU A 272 1.63 0.37 -2.33
CA LEU A 272 2.19 -0.94 -2.59
C LEU A 272 1.34 -1.77 -3.57
N ILE A 273 0.02 -1.75 -3.46
CA ILE A 273 -0.88 -2.34 -4.47
C ILE A 273 -0.71 -1.61 -5.81
N GLY A 274 -0.53 -0.28 -5.77
CA GLY A 274 -0.20 0.52 -6.96
C GLY A 274 1.10 0.06 -7.62
N LEU A 275 2.14 -0.25 -6.83
CA LEU A 275 3.39 -0.82 -7.35
C LEU A 275 3.15 -2.20 -7.99
N CYS A 276 2.40 -3.10 -7.34
CA CYS A 276 2.05 -4.39 -7.94
C CYS A 276 1.36 -4.21 -9.31
N ALA A 277 0.42 -3.26 -9.42
CA ALA A 277 -0.29 -2.98 -10.67
C ALA A 277 0.65 -2.50 -11.78
N VAL A 278 1.67 -1.70 -11.45
CA VAL A 278 2.72 -1.30 -12.39
C VAL A 278 3.56 -2.50 -12.80
N LEU A 279 4.01 -3.32 -11.85
CA LEU A 279 4.84 -4.50 -12.12
C LEU A 279 4.12 -5.60 -12.91
N ASP A 280 2.79 -5.63 -12.88
CA ASP A 280 1.99 -6.55 -13.71
C ASP A 280 2.16 -6.24 -15.22
N VAL A 281 2.53 -5.01 -15.61
CA VAL A 281 2.68 -4.60 -17.03
C VAL A 281 4.08 -4.13 -17.41
N ALA A 282 4.96 -3.92 -16.43
CA ALA A 282 6.31 -3.45 -16.67
C ALA A 282 7.14 -4.43 -17.52
N LYS A 283 8.12 -3.88 -18.22
CA LYS A 283 9.05 -4.55 -19.13
C LYS A 283 10.48 -4.44 -18.59
N PRO A 284 11.40 -5.27 -19.10
CA PRO A 284 12.83 -5.12 -18.79
C PRO A 284 13.30 -3.68 -19.00
N ASP A 285 14.22 -3.24 -18.14
CA ASP A 285 14.79 -1.89 -18.07
C ASP A 285 13.84 -0.74 -17.67
N ASP A 286 12.52 -0.96 -17.57
CA ASP A 286 11.60 0.06 -17.06
C ASP A 286 12.04 0.52 -15.66
N LYS A 287 12.00 1.83 -15.44
CA LYS A 287 12.28 2.44 -14.14
C LYS A 287 11.00 2.91 -13.45
N VAL A 288 10.85 2.57 -12.18
CA VAL A 288 9.67 2.92 -11.37
C VAL A 288 10.08 3.76 -10.18
N LEU A 289 9.47 4.95 -10.05
CA LEU A 289 9.56 5.77 -8.84
C LEU A 289 8.41 5.39 -7.90
N LEU A 290 8.69 4.81 -6.74
CA LEU A 290 7.71 4.62 -5.67
C LEU A 290 7.93 5.66 -4.58
N VAL A 291 6.90 6.38 -4.16
CA VAL A 291 6.97 7.27 -2.98
C VAL A 291 5.74 7.08 -2.09
N SER A 292 5.95 6.53 -0.89
CA SER A 292 4.91 6.39 0.13
C SER A 292 4.71 7.68 0.93
N PHE A 293 3.68 7.70 1.77
CA PHE A 293 3.46 8.73 2.77
C PHE A 293 2.74 8.08 3.94
N GLY A 294 3.15 8.44 5.16
CA GLY A 294 2.41 8.19 6.38
C GLY A 294 2.34 9.48 7.18
N SER A 295 1.16 9.79 7.70
CA SER A 295 0.93 10.91 8.61
C SER A 295 1.73 10.77 9.90
N GLY A 296 2.00 11.90 10.57
CA GLY A 296 2.85 11.97 11.76
C GLY A 296 4.21 12.71 11.64
N ALA A 297 4.92 12.86 10.52
CA ALA A 297 4.72 12.38 9.15
C ALA A 297 6.05 12.04 8.46
N GLY A 298 6.00 11.15 7.47
CA GLY A 298 7.17 10.73 6.71
C GLY A 298 6.84 10.07 5.37
N SER A 299 7.81 10.07 4.47
CA SER A 299 7.72 9.45 3.14
C SER A 299 8.97 8.65 2.84
N ASP A 300 8.80 7.45 2.27
CA ASP A 300 9.90 6.66 1.71
C ASP A 300 9.81 6.69 0.18
N ALA A 301 10.91 7.05 -0.47
CA ALA A 301 11.09 7.01 -1.91
C ALA A 301 12.01 5.85 -2.32
N PHE A 302 11.73 5.25 -3.47
CA PHE A 302 12.53 4.18 -4.07
C PHE A 302 12.69 4.43 -5.58
N ALA A 303 13.92 4.32 -6.07
CA ALA A 303 14.19 4.11 -7.49
C ALA A 303 14.32 2.60 -7.72
N LEU A 304 13.43 2.08 -8.56
CA LEU A 304 13.35 0.66 -8.87
C LEU A 304 13.67 0.46 -10.35
N LYS A 305 14.51 -0.52 -10.67
CA LYS A 305 14.81 -0.91 -12.05
C LYS A 305 14.34 -2.33 -12.32
N VAL A 306 13.48 -2.50 -13.32
CA VAL A 306 12.98 -3.80 -13.73
C VAL A 306 14.08 -4.54 -14.50
N THR A 307 14.25 -5.82 -14.22
CA THR A 307 15.26 -6.69 -14.85
C THR A 307 14.62 -7.60 -15.90
N ASP A 308 15.44 -8.22 -16.74
CA ASP A 308 15.01 -9.18 -17.77
C ASP A 308 14.19 -10.35 -17.21
N LYS A 309 14.41 -10.72 -15.94
CA LYS A 309 13.67 -11.79 -15.27
C LYS A 309 12.16 -11.55 -15.15
N ILE A 310 11.71 -10.30 -15.31
CA ILE A 310 10.29 -9.97 -15.28
C ILE A 310 9.52 -10.63 -16.45
N GLU A 311 10.19 -11.03 -17.53
CA GLU A 311 9.55 -11.65 -18.70
C GLU A 311 8.98 -13.05 -18.38
N GLU A 312 9.71 -13.82 -17.57
CA GLU A 312 9.31 -15.17 -17.15
C GLU A 312 8.48 -15.17 -15.87
N TYR A 313 8.34 -14.02 -15.21
CA TYR A 313 7.65 -13.90 -13.93
C TYR A 313 6.12 -14.05 -14.09
N PRO A 314 5.46 -14.96 -13.33
CA PRO A 314 4.02 -15.14 -13.42
C PRO A 314 3.26 -13.96 -12.79
N ARG A 315 2.44 -13.27 -13.60
CA ARG A 315 1.73 -12.04 -13.18
C ARG A 315 0.24 -12.26 -12.87
N ASN A 316 -0.33 -13.37 -13.35
CA ASN A 316 -1.76 -13.62 -13.24
C ASN A 316 -2.15 -14.26 -11.89
N PRO A 317 -3.31 -13.88 -11.31
CA PRO A 317 -4.16 -12.76 -11.75
C PRO A 317 -3.51 -11.41 -11.45
N THR A 318 -3.62 -10.45 -12.37
CA THR A 318 -3.09 -9.09 -12.14
C THR A 318 -3.94 -8.33 -11.11
N VAL A 319 -3.42 -7.23 -10.56
CA VAL A 319 -4.18 -6.32 -9.70
C VAL A 319 -5.46 -5.87 -10.37
N TRP A 320 -5.40 -5.49 -11.64
CA TRP A 320 -6.58 -5.04 -12.38
C TRP A 320 -7.58 -6.17 -12.67
N ASP A 321 -7.14 -7.42 -12.83
CA ASP A 321 -8.05 -8.57 -12.89
C ASP A 321 -8.80 -8.75 -11.58
N LYS A 322 -8.11 -8.65 -10.44
CA LYS A 322 -8.73 -8.75 -9.10
C LYS A 322 -9.76 -7.64 -8.87
N ILE A 323 -9.46 -6.43 -9.32
CA ILE A 323 -10.37 -5.28 -9.21
C ILE A 323 -11.63 -5.48 -10.07
N ARG A 324 -11.48 -5.99 -11.30
CA ARG A 324 -12.58 -6.05 -12.28
C ARG A 324 -13.43 -7.32 -12.19
N ASN A 325 -12.84 -8.47 -11.95
CA ASN A 325 -13.48 -9.77 -12.20
C ASN A 325 -14.13 -10.41 -10.96
N CYS A 326 -13.87 -9.87 -9.76
CA CYS A 326 -14.22 -10.55 -8.50
C CYS A 326 -15.06 -9.71 -7.52
N LYS A 327 -15.64 -8.58 -7.96
CA LYS A 327 -16.33 -7.64 -7.07
C LYS A 327 -17.81 -7.95 -6.81
N ILE A 328 -18.24 -7.80 -5.56
CA ILE A 328 -19.64 -7.92 -5.12
C ILE A 328 -20.04 -6.60 -4.45
N TYR A 329 -21.08 -5.93 -4.97
CA TYR A 329 -21.55 -4.69 -4.36
C TYR A 329 -22.38 -4.94 -3.11
N VAL A 330 -22.20 -4.07 -2.11
CA VAL A 330 -23.02 -4.03 -0.89
C VAL A 330 -23.62 -2.64 -0.71
N ASP A 331 -24.78 -2.58 -0.06
CA ASP A 331 -25.37 -1.34 0.38
C ASP A 331 -24.70 -0.80 1.66
N TYR A 332 -25.11 0.39 2.10
CA TYR A 332 -24.55 1.00 3.30
C TYR A 332 -24.85 0.20 4.58
N ALA A 333 -26.00 -0.48 4.68
CA ALA A 333 -26.36 -1.24 5.88
C ALA A 333 -25.47 -2.48 6.06
N VAL A 334 -25.24 -3.22 4.97
CA VAL A 334 -24.33 -4.36 4.92
C VAL A 334 -22.90 -3.90 5.15
N TYR A 335 -22.47 -2.78 4.55
CA TYR A 335 -21.17 -2.16 4.83
C TYR A 335 -20.98 -1.83 6.32
N LEU A 336 -21.94 -1.16 6.95
CA LEU A 336 -21.85 -0.83 8.38
C LEU A 336 -21.78 -2.10 9.24
N ARG A 337 -22.52 -3.15 8.87
CA ARG A 337 -22.46 -4.46 9.54
C ARG A 337 -21.08 -5.10 9.41
N HIS A 338 -20.52 -5.15 8.20
CA HIS A 338 -19.22 -5.76 7.91
C HIS A 338 -18.08 -5.03 8.63
N ARG A 339 -18.18 -3.70 8.73
CA ARG A 339 -17.19 -2.86 9.43
C ARG A 339 -17.43 -2.73 10.94
N GLY A 340 -18.41 -3.44 11.51
CA GLY A 340 -18.71 -3.36 12.95
C GLY A 340 -19.15 -1.97 13.43
N LYS A 341 -19.74 -1.16 12.55
CA LYS A 341 -20.12 0.24 12.83
C LYS A 341 -21.52 0.40 13.45
N ILE A 342 -22.29 -0.68 13.54
CA ILE A 342 -23.62 -0.69 14.17
C ILE A 342 -23.43 -0.99 15.66
N LYS A 343 -23.83 -0.06 16.54
CA LYS A 343 -23.88 -0.31 17.98
C LYS A 343 -24.97 -1.35 18.26
N ARG A 344 -24.57 -2.46 18.86
CA ARG A 344 -25.48 -3.52 19.32
C ARG A 344 -25.89 -3.31 20.77
#